data_AF-A0A7W1CVN0-F1
#
_entry.id   AF-A0A7W1CVN0-F1
#
_cell.length_a   1.000
_cell.length_b   1.000
_cell.length_c   1.000
_cell.angle_alpha   90.00
_cell.angle_beta   90.00
_cell.angle_gamma   90.00
#
_symmetry.space_group_name_H-M   'P 1'
#
loop_
_entity.id
_entity.type
_entity.pdbx_description
1 polymer ?
#
loop_
_entity_poly.entity_id
_entity_poly.type
_entity_poly.pdbx_seq_one_letter_code
_entity_poly.pdbx_strand_id
1 'polypeptide(L)' 'HGRSAREVGIAYCQGTPLRTEIEERDATLLGDATVKAVRALTERFGKNKPRGKIQAHVVKAIK' A
#
# COMPACT_ATOMS: atom_id res chain seq x y z
N HIS A 1 -6.73 -5.74 -13.08
CA HIS A 1 -5.94 -7.00 -13.04
C HIS A 1 -4.64 -6.76 -12.27
N GLY A 2 -4.66 -6.79 -10.93
CA GLY A 2 -3.44 -6.85 -10.10
C GLY A 2 -3.03 -8.32 -9.93
N ARG A 3 -1.85 -8.69 -10.43
CA ARG A 3 -1.31 -10.05 -10.47
C ARG A 3 -0.29 -10.32 -9.35
N SER A 4 0.14 -9.34 -8.56
CA SER A 4 1.07 -9.55 -7.43
C SER A 4 0.84 -8.59 -6.23
N ALA A 5 1.25 -9.02 -5.02
CA ALA A 5 1.25 -8.19 -3.81
C ALA A 5 1.99 -6.85 -4.00
N ARG A 6 3.02 -6.83 -4.86
CA ARG A 6 3.74 -5.62 -5.25
C ARG A 6 2.86 -4.61 -5.98
N GLU A 7 2.09 -5.06 -6.97
CA GLU A 7 1.20 -4.19 -7.74
C GLU A 7 0.07 -3.63 -6.87
N VAL A 8 -0.41 -4.43 -5.91
CA VAL A 8 -1.42 -3.99 -4.95
C VAL A 8 -0.86 -2.94 -3.99
N GLY A 9 0.34 -3.14 -3.44
CA GLY A 9 0.98 -2.15 -2.56
C GLY A 9 1.29 -0.84 -3.28
N ILE A 10 1.74 -0.91 -4.53
CA ILE A 10 1.94 0.28 -5.38
C ILE A 10 0.62 1.00 -5.63
N ALA A 11 -0.42 0.27 -6.03
CA ALA A 11 -1.74 0.86 -6.30
C ALA A 11 -2.34 1.56 -5.08
N TYR A 12 -2.11 1.02 -3.88
CA TYR A 12 -2.57 1.67 -2.65
C TYR A 12 -1.78 2.92 -2.31
N CYS A 13 -0.46 2.83 -2.25
CA CYS A 13 0.39 3.95 -1.79
C CYS A 13 0.52 5.07 -2.82
N GLN A 14 0.45 4.76 -4.11
CA GLN A 14 0.58 5.75 -5.18
C GLN A 14 -0.77 6.21 -5.74
N GLY A 15 -1.87 5.62 -5.26
CA GLY A 15 -3.23 6.07 -5.55
C GLY A 15 -3.61 7.30 -4.73
N THR A 16 -4.45 8.16 -5.28
CA THR A 16 -5.06 9.28 -4.55
C THR A 16 -6.28 8.79 -3.78
N PRO A 17 -6.55 9.31 -2.56
CA PRO A 17 -5.90 10.44 -1.89
C PRO A 17 -4.62 10.11 -1.08
N LEU A 18 -4.31 8.84 -0.85
CA LEU A 18 -3.24 8.41 0.07
C LEU A 18 -1.85 8.89 -0.33
N ARG A 19 -1.55 8.93 -1.64
CA ARG A 19 -0.27 9.46 -2.15
C ARG A 19 -0.03 10.89 -1.68
N THR A 20 -1.04 11.75 -1.82
CA THR A 20 -0.96 13.16 -1.43
C THR A 20 -0.75 13.29 0.07
N GLU A 21 -1.47 12.52 0.90
CA GLU A 21 -1.27 12.56 2.36
C GLU A 21 0.14 12.10 2.79
N ILE A 22 0.77 11.17 2.05
CA ILE A 22 2.15 10.75 2.31
C ILE A 22 3.13 11.84 1.88
N GLU A 23 2.95 12.40 0.69
CA GLU A 23 3.80 13.48 0.15
C GLU A 23 3.72 14.77 1.00
N GLU A 24 2.55 15.11 1.54
CA GLU A 24 2.36 16.24 2.46
C GLU A 24 3.09 16.05 3.79
N ARG A 25 3.29 14.80 4.22
CA ARG A 25 4.08 14.50 5.42
C ARG A 25 5.57 14.55 5.13
N ASP A 26 6.00 13.84 4.09
CA ASP A 26 7.36 13.85 3.56
C ASP A 26 7.39 13.05 2.24
N ALA A 27 7.72 13.72 1.14
CA ALA A 27 7.79 13.12 -0.20
C ALA A 27 8.79 11.95 -0.31
N THR A 28 9.81 11.89 0.54
CA THR A 28 10.77 10.77 0.57
C THR A 28 10.18 9.50 1.16
N LEU A 29 9.09 9.60 1.94
CA LEU A 29 8.44 8.45 2.58
C LEU A 29 7.57 7.63 1.63
N LEU A 30 7.24 8.12 0.42
CA LEU A 30 6.36 7.42 -0.51
C LEU A 30 6.92 6.04 -0.92
N GLY A 31 8.22 5.98 -1.21
CA GLY A 31 8.90 4.73 -1.55
C GLY A 31 8.91 3.77 -0.35
N ASP A 32 9.25 4.28 0.83
CA ASP A 32 9.37 3.51 2.06
C ASP A 32 8.00 2.95 2.51
N ALA A 33 6.95 3.76 2.42
CA ALA A 33 5.56 3.37 2.68
C ALA A 33 5.10 2.28 1.70
N THR A 34 5.45 2.40 0.43
CA THR A 34 5.14 1.38 -0.58
C THR A 34 5.85 0.06 -0.25
N VAL A 35 7.14 0.09 0.09
CA VAL A 35 7.89 -1.12 0.46
C VAL A 35 7.29 -1.79 1.70
N LYS A 36 6.96 -1.01 2.74
CA LYS A 36 6.30 -1.50 3.96
C LYS A 36 4.94 -2.12 3.66
N ALA A 37 4.13 -1.49 2.81
CA ALA A 37 2.84 -2.02 2.38
C ALA A 37 2.99 -3.35 1.62
N VAL A 38 3.92 -3.41 0.66
CA VAL A 38 4.19 -4.65 -0.10
C VAL A 38 4.68 -5.76 0.82
N ARG A 39 5.55 -5.46 1.79
CA ARG A 39 6.03 -6.46 2.76
C ARG A 39 4.89 -6.99 3.61
N ALA A 40 4.07 -6.11 4.18
CA ALA A 40 2.91 -6.51 4.98
C ALA A 40 1.89 -7.34 4.19
N LEU A 41 1.65 -6.98 2.92
CA LEU A 41 0.79 -7.75 2.02
C LEU A 41 1.39 -9.13 1.71
N THR A 42 2.71 -9.21 1.52
CA THR A 42 3.42 -10.47 1.25
C THR A 42 3.43 -11.38 2.49
N GLU A 43 3.61 -10.83 3.69
CA GLU A 43 3.58 -11.57 4.96
C GLU A 43 2.18 -12.11 5.25
N ARG A 44 1.11 -11.34 4.98
CA ARG A 44 -0.28 -11.76 5.24
C ARG A 44 -0.89 -12.67 4.18
N PHE A 45 -0.60 -12.44 2.90
CA PHE A 45 -1.27 -13.13 1.78
C PHE A 45 -0.34 -14.03 0.97
N GLY A 46 0.95 -14.05 1.28
CA GLY A 46 1.98 -14.70 0.47
C GLY A 46 2.34 -13.92 -0.80
N LYS A 47 3.28 -14.43 -1.59
CA LYS A 47 3.65 -13.85 -2.90
C LYS A 47 2.61 -14.08 -4.00
N ASN A 48 1.64 -14.95 -3.75
CA ASN A 48 0.63 -15.34 -4.71
C ASN A 48 -0.52 -14.34 -4.75
N LYS A 49 -1.23 -14.29 -5.88
CA LYS A 49 -2.38 -13.41 -6.07
C LYS A 49 -3.38 -13.61 -4.92
N PRO A 50 -3.74 -12.57 -4.15
CA PRO A 50 -4.76 -12.70 -3.12
C PRO A 50 -6.06 -13.17 -3.78
N ARG A 51 -6.54 -14.36 -3.42
CA ARG A 51 -7.87 -14.86 -3.84
C ARG A 51 -8.90 -14.23 -2.90
N GLY A 52 -9.42 -13.06 -3.26
CA GLY A 52 -10.46 -12.37 -2.50
C GLY A 52 -10.70 -10.95 -2.99
N LYS A 53 -11.77 -10.31 -2.49
CA LYS A 53 -11.97 -8.86 -2.69
C LYS A 53 -10.86 -8.12 -1.96
N ILE A 54 -10.13 -7.28 -2.70
CA ILE A 54 -9.06 -6.45 -2.15
C ILE A 54 -9.71 -5.25 -1.45
N GLN A 55 -9.48 -5.11 -0.14
CA GLN A 55 -9.95 -3.99 0.68
C GLN A 55 -8.76 -3.35 1.41
N ALA A 56 -8.70 -2.02 1.42
CA ALA A 56 -7.77 -1.28 2.28
C ALA A 56 -8.57 -0.47 3.28
N HIS A 57 -8.17 -0.59 4.54
CA HIS A 57 -8.62 0.28 5.60
C HIS A 57 -7.58 1.38 5.75
N VAL A 58 -7.92 2.60 5.35
CA VAL A 58 -7.08 3.77 5.57
C VAL A 58 -7.24 4.18 7.03
N VAL A 59 -6.19 4.02 7.82
CA VAL A 59 -6.17 4.42 9.24
C VAL A 59 -5.26 5.63 9.37
N LYS A 60 -5.83 6.77 9.73
CA LYS A 60 -5.09 7.99 10.03
C LYS A 60 -4.73 7.99 11.51
N ALA A 61 -3.46 7.80 11.83
CA ALA A 61 -2.95 8.13 13.16
C ALA A 61 -2.93 9.66 13.28
N ILE A 62 -3.81 10.19 14.13
CA ILE A 62 -3.83 11.57 14.61
C ILE A 62 -3.17 11.57 15.99
N LYS A 63 -2.30 12.56 16.22
CA LYS A 63 -1.56 12.72 17.47
C LYS A 63 -2.42 13.41 18.52
#